data_AF-A0A7C1QTZ6-F1
#
_entry.id   AF-A0A7C1QTZ6-F1
#
_cell.length_a   1.000
_cell.length_b   1.000
_cell.length_c   1.000
_cell.angle_alpha   90.00
_cell.angle_beta   90.00
_cell.angle_gamma   90.00
#
_symmetry.space_group_name_H-M   'P 1'
#
loop_
_entity.id
_entity.type
_entity.pdbx_description
1 polymer ?
#
loop_
_entity_poly.entity_id
_entity_poly.type
_entity_poly.pdbx_seq_one_letter_code
_entity_poly.pdbx_strand_id
1 'polypeptide(L)'
;MKSIIKHIAIVVFVISSSLLNAQETLNANDTNTFIFGGDQQTNTLSVELLPIAIVDVEPDPSTGISGSADLTSLEAGLPFTGAADDLDGLWLNFTHRAENFQNARIFVSTNQPVPAGMSVNVEIIATGTGGDFPSNPRVGQVNLSTTEEVIVYDFANGYTGDGLNNGYQLKYTIDNPGAVSLPDGFEIIYRIQ
;
A
#
# COMPACT_ATOMS: atom_id res chain seq x y z
N MET A 1 23.48 -75.67 -47.51
CA MET A 1 24.35 -74.86 -46.62
C MET A 1 25.15 -73.77 -47.35
N LYS A 2 25.98 -74.07 -48.36
CA LYS A 2 26.86 -73.06 -48.99
C LYS A 2 26.16 -71.86 -49.64
N SER A 3 24.99 -72.06 -50.26
CA SER A 3 24.21 -70.96 -50.87
C SER A 3 23.68 -69.97 -49.82
N ILE A 4 23.15 -70.48 -48.71
CA ILE A 4 22.58 -69.66 -47.62
C ILE A 4 23.65 -68.75 -47.01
N ILE A 5 24.85 -69.31 -46.75
CA ILE A 5 25.98 -68.54 -46.20
C ILE A 5 26.40 -67.40 -47.15
N LYS A 6 26.34 -67.64 -48.46
CA LYS A 6 26.68 -66.62 -49.47
C LYS A 6 25.66 -65.47 -49.50
N HIS A 7 24.37 -65.79 -49.37
CA HIS A 7 23.32 -64.75 -49.30
C HIS A 7 23.41 -63.94 -48.02
N ILE A 8 23.70 -64.58 -46.88
CA ILE A 8 23.92 -63.88 -45.61
C ILE A 8 25.12 -62.92 -45.72
N ALA A 9 26.23 -63.37 -46.31
CA ALA A 9 27.41 -62.53 -46.48
C ALA A 9 27.14 -61.30 -47.37
N ILE A 10 26.33 -61.46 -48.43
CA ILE A 10 25.94 -60.35 -49.30
C ILE A 10 25.04 -59.36 -48.54
N VAL A 11 24.06 -59.84 -47.78
CA VAL A 11 23.17 -58.97 -46.99
C VAL A 11 23.95 -58.18 -45.95
N VAL A 12 24.89 -58.82 -45.24
CA VAL A 12 25.78 -58.15 -44.28
C VAL A 12 26.64 -57.10 -44.97
N PHE A 13 27.23 -57.42 -46.13
CA PHE A 13 28.05 -56.47 -46.89
C PHE A 13 27.24 -55.24 -47.33
N VAL A 14 26.02 -55.45 -47.85
CA VAL A 14 25.13 -54.37 -48.29
C VAL A 14 24.76 -53.45 -47.13
N ILE A 15 24.37 -54.01 -45.98
CA ILE A 15 24.02 -53.22 -44.77
C ILE A 15 25.24 -52.45 -44.23
N SER A 16 26.45 -53.04 -44.31
CA SER A 16 27.67 -52.37 -43.87
C SER A 16 28.18 -51.28 -44.83
N SER A 17 27.72 -51.29 -46.08
CA SER A 17 28.15 -50.34 -47.12
C SER A 17 27.26 -49.10 -47.25
N SER A 18 26.10 -49.06 -46.60
CA SER A 18 25.26 -47.86 -46.58
C SER A 18 25.77 -46.88 -45.52
N LEU A 19 26.30 -45.73 -45.99
CA LEU A 19 26.61 -44.59 -45.14
C LEU A 19 25.31 -44.01 -44.58
N LEU A 20 25.04 -44.26 -43.31
CA LEU A 20 23.95 -43.62 -42.58
C LEU A 20 24.41 -42.25 -42.10
N ASN A 21 23.93 -41.18 -42.73
CA ASN A 21 24.10 -39.82 -42.22
C ASN A 21 22.93 -39.56 -41.26
N ALA A 22 23.18 -39.60 -39.95
CA ALA A 22 22.26 -39.06 -38.97
C ALA A 22 22.67 -37.60 -38.70
N GLN A 23 21.83 -36.65 -39.10
CA GLN A 23 21.97 -35.26 -38.70
C GLN A 23 21.05 -35.02 -37.51
N GLU A 24 21.60 -34.48 -36.42
CA GLU A 24 20.80 -34.02 -35.29
C GLU A 24 20.13 -32.69 -35.67
N THR A 25 18.80 -32.62 -35.57
CA THR A 25 18.04 -31.39 -35.76
C THR A 25 17.88 -30.71 -34.40
N LEU A 26 18.62 -29.63 -34.17
CA LEU A 26 18.44 -28.79 -32.98
C LEU A 26 17.19 -27.93 -33.14
N ASN A 27 16.21 -28.09 -32.23
CA ASN A 27 15.04 -27.23 -32.17
C ASN A 27 15.31 -26.02 -31.27
N ALA A 28 15.74 -24.90 -31.86
CA ALA A 28 16.06 -23.68 -31.12
C ALA A 28 14.87 -23.02 -30.39
N ASN A 29 13.64 -23.53 -30.58
CA ASN A 29 12.44 -23.03 -29.90
C ASN A 29 12.00 -23.93 -28.72
N ASP A 30 12.64 -25.08 -28.52
CA ASP A 30 12.36 -25.97 -27.38
C ASP A 30 13.46 -25.81 -26.33
N THR A 31 13.13 -25.07 -25.27
CA THR A 31 14.03 -24.79 -24.14
C THR A 31 14.46 -26.06 -23.40
N ASN A 32 13.82 -27.21 -23.61
CA ASN A 32 14.25 -28.50 -23.06
C ASN A 32 15.34 -29.19 -23.90
N THR A 33 15.55 -28.75 -25.14
CA THR A 33 16.55 -29.34 -26.06
C THR A 33 17.85 -28.52 -26.15
N PHE A 34 17.92 -27.39 -25.43
CA PHE A 34 19.09 -26.52 -25.40
C PHE A 34 20.17 -27.09 -24.46
N ILE A 35 20.79 -28.20 -24.86
CA ILE A 35 21.90 -28.82 -24.12
C ILE A 35 23.22 -28.32 -24.73
N PHE A 36 23.78 -27.24 -24.18
CA PHE A 36 25.22 -27.02 -24.26
C PHE A 36 25.83 -27.76 -23.07
N GLY A 37 26.61 -28.81 -23.33
CA GLY A 37 27.16 -29.72 -22.32
C GLY A 37 27.60 -29.03 -21.03
N GLY A 38 26.88 -29.35 -19.95
CA GLY A 38 27.05 -28.86 -18.58
C GLY A 38 25.95 -29.46 -17.71
N ASP A 39 26.21 -29.68 -16.43
CA ASP A 39 25.22 -30.21 -15.49
C ASP A 39 24.06 -29.20 -15.34
N GLN A 40 22.82 -29.65 -15.48
CA GLN A 40 21.66 -28.76 -15.46
C GLN A 40 21.30 -28.47 -13.99
N GLN A 41 21.80 -27.35 -13.46
CA GLN A 41 21.60 -26.97 -12.07
C GLN A 41 20.51 -25.88 -11.95
N THR A 42 19.48 -26.14 -11.14
CA THR A 42 18.50 -25.13 -10.73
C THR A 42 19.05 -24.30 -9.58
N ASN A 43 18.99 -22.97 -9.69
CA ASN A 43 19.23 -22.05 -8.57
C ASN A 43 17.92 -21.40 -8.16
N THR A 44 17.49 -21.61 -6.92
CA THR A 44 16.30 -20.96 -6.37
C THR A 44 16.68 -19.60 -5.81
N LEU A 45 16.05 -18.54 -6.32
CA LEU A 45 16.09 -17.21 -5.73
C LEU A 45 14.80 -17.00 -4.93
N SER A 46 14.93 -16.67 -3.65
CA SER A 46 13.81 -16.12 -2.86
C SER A 46 13.96 -14.61 -2.79
N VAL A 47 12.91 -13.87 -3.12
CA VAL A 47 12.81 -12.43 -2.92
C VAL A 47 11.65 -12.19 -1.96
N GLU A 48 11.96 -11.67 -0.78
CA GLU A 48 10.98 -11.33 0.23
C GLU A 48 10.95 -9.82 0.42
N LEU A 49 9.75 -9.24 0.39
CA LEU A 49 9.54 -7.88 0.84
C LEU A 49 9.30 -7.90 2.36
N LEU A 50 9.78 -6.87 3.06
CA LEU A 50 9.48 -6.67 4.47
C LEU A 50 8.10 -6.03 4.64
N PRO A 51 7.44 -6.21 5.79
CA PRO A 51 6.24 -5.44 6.11
C PRO A 51 6.53 -3.94 6.11
N ILE A 52 5.56 -3.15 5.65
CA ILE A 52 5.65 -1.68 5.63
C ILE A 52 4.31 -1.10 6.09
N ALA A 53 4.38 -0.02 6.86
CA ALA A 53 3.23 0.75 7.28
C ALA A 53 3.65 2.21 7.31
N ILE A 54 3.18 2.98 6.33
CA ILE A 54 3.37 4.42 6.24
C ILE A 54 1.99 5.04 6.11
N VAL A 55 1.74 6.06 6.91
CA VAL A 55 0.55 6.90 6.83
C VAL A 55 1.03 8.34 6.72
N ASP A 56 0.35 9.11 5.90
CA ASP A 56 0.61 10.53 5.69
C ASP A 56 -0.70 11.31 5.69
N VAL A 57 -0.64 12.53 6.20
CA VAL A 57 -1.76 13.48 6.19
C VAL A 57 -1.25 14.77 5.62
N GLU A 58 -1.79 15.15 4.47
CA GLU A 58 -1.29 16.28 3.70
C GLU A 58 -2.44 17.18 3.22
N PRO A 59 -2.20 18.50 3.12
CA PRO A 59 -3.16 19.43 2.55
C PRO A 59 -3.13 19.41 1.01
N ASP A 60 -4.16 20.00 0.40
CA ASP A 60 -4.08 20.42 -1.00
C ASP A 60 -2.89 21.38 -1.21
N PRO A 61 -1.87 21.02 -2.03
CA PRO A 61 -0.70 21.85 -2.25
C PRO A 61 -1.00 23.18 -2.96
N SER A 62 -2.18 23.33 -3.58
CA SER A 62 -2.58 24.52 -4.32
C SER A 62 -3.33 25.55 -3.48
N THR A 63 -4.07 25.10 -2.46
CA THR A 63 -4.92 25.97 -1.63
C THR A 63 -4.45 26.05 -0.17
N GLY A 64 -3.59 25.11 0.26
CA GLY A 64 -3.22 24.97 1.66
C GLY A 64 -4.45 24.68 2.52
N ILE A 65 -4.32 24.87 3.83
CA ILE A 65 -5.44 24.77 4.76
C ILE A 65 -5.46 25.98 5.67
N SER A 66 -6.63 26.61 5.74
CA SER A 66 -6.92 27.67 6.68
C SER A 66 -8.34 27.51 7.19
N GLY A 67 -8.50 27.49 8.51
CA GLY A 67 -9.78 27.73 9.16
C GLY A 67 -9.82 29.15 9.69
N SER A 68 -11.00 29.75 9.69
CA SER A 68 -11.22 31.00 10.38
C SER A 68 -12.14 30.78 11.59
N ALA A 69 -12.08 31.69 12.54
CA ALA A 69 -13.02 31.78 13.65
C ALA A 69 -13.44 33.24 13.78
N ASP A 70 -14.58 33.51 14.42
CA ASP A 70 -14.97 34.89 14.71
C ASP A 70 -14.03 35.50 15.76
N LEU A 71 -13.16 36.40 15.30
CA LEU A 71 -12.20 37.12 16.15
C LEU A 71 -12.61 38.58 16.43
N THR A 72 -13.83 39.00 16.04
CA THR A 72 -14.23 40.42 16.04
C THR A 72 -14.19 41.09 17.42
N SER A 73 -14.18 40.30 18.49
CA SER A 73 -14.14 40.78 19.88
C SER A 73 -12.89 40.37 20.66
N LEU A 74 -11.89 39.76 20.00
CA LEU A 74 -10.76 39.12 20.67
C LEU A 74 -9.49 40.00 20.65
N GLU A 75 -8.84 40.14 21.79
CA GLU A 75 -7.52 40.78 21.89
C GLU A 75 -6.40 39.83 21.44
N ALA A 76 -5.33 40.40 20.88
CA ALA A 76 -4.17 39.61 20.44
C ALA A 76 -3.55 38.85 21.62
N GLY A 77 -3.21 37.57 21.37
CA GLY A 77 -2.62 36.68 22.39
C GLY A 77 -3.64 35.88 23.20
N LEU A 78 -4.95 36.15 23.04
CA LEU A 78 -5.99 35.28 23.56
C LEU A 78 -6.32 34.16 22.55
N PRO A 79 -6.69 32.95 23.02
CA PRO A 79 -7.21 31.90 22.16
C PRO A 79 -8.58 32.29 21.60
N PHE A 80 -8.90 31.78 20.40
CA PHE A 80 -10.23 31.96 19.82
C PHE A 80 -11.32 31.32 20.70
N THR A 81 -12.56 31.79 20.56
CA THR A 81 -13.71 31.28 21.30
C THR A 81 -14.82 30.83 20.35
N GLY A 82 -15.53 29.76 20.69
CA GLY A 82 -16.62 29.20 19.89
C GLY A 82 -16.15 28.23 18.81
N ALA A 83 -16.94 28.08 17.75
CA ALA A 83 -16.65 27.15 16.65
C ALA A 83 -15.74 27.81 15.60
N ALA A 84 -14.72 27.08 15.16
CA ALA A 84 -13.97 27.40 13.96
C ALA A 84 -14.69 26.83 12.72
N ASP A 85 -14.35 27.36 11.54
CA ASP A 85 -14.73 26.76 10.27
C ASP A 85 -14.19 25.32 10.17
N ASP A 86 -14.96 24.46 9.49
CA ASP A 86 -14.53 23.10 9.19
C ASP A 86 -13.27 23.11 8.31
N LEU A 87 -12.29 22.28 8.66
CA LEU A 87 -11.06 22.08 7.88
C LEU A 87 -11.18 20.79 7.07
N ASP A 88 -11.55 20.89 5.79
CA ASP A 88 -11.84 19.74 4.91
C ASP A 88 -10.82 19.51 3.78
N GLY A 89 -9.73 20.29 3.75
CA GLY A 89 -8.69 20.21 2.72
C GLY A 89 -7.60 19.15 2.93
N LEU A 90 -7.71 18.30 3.98
CA LEU A 90 -6.69 17.28 4.30
C LEU A 90 -7.04 15.94 3.67
N TRP A 91 -6.02 15.24 3.19
CA TRP A 91 -6.13 13.87 2.70
C TRP A 91 -5.21 12.95 3.50
N LEU A 92 -5.77 11.83 3.95
CA LEU A 92 -5.03 10.75 4.57
C LEU A 92 -4.65 9.73 3.51
N ASN A 93 -3.34 9.60 3.30
CA ASN A 93 -2.72 8.66 2.38
C ASN A 93 -1.97 7.57 3.15
N PHE A 94 -1.85 6.39 2.57
CA PHE A 94 -1.10 5.32 3.20
C PHE A 94 -0.47 4.36 2.19
N THR A 95 0.55 3.64 2.66
CA THR A 95 1.07 2.42 2.05
C THR A 95 1.21 1.38 3.13
N HIS A 96 0.53 0.26 2.96
CA HIS A 96 0.57 -0.84 3.91
C HIS A 96 0.77 -2.18 3.22
N ARG A 97 1.70 -2.96 3.78
CA ARG A 97 1.87 -4.37 3.50
C ARG A 97 2.12 -5.09 4.81
N ALA A 98 1.23 -5.99 5.17
CA ALA A 98 1.42 -6.89 6.29
C ALA A 98 2.18 -8.16 5.87
N GLU A 99 2.84 -8.80 6.84
CA GLU A 99 3.27 -10.19 6.68
C GLU A 99 2.02 -11.08 6.58
N ASN A 100 2.01 -12.09 5.70
CA ASN A 100 0.90 -13.04 5.56
C ASN A 100 -0.49 -12.41 5.32
N PHE A 101 -0.56 -11.20 4.72
CA PHE A 101 -1.81 -10.50 4.41
C PHE A 101 -2.74 -10.33 5.63
N GLN A 102 -2.16 -10.11 6.83
CA GLN A 102 -2.97 -9.78 8.00
C GLN A 102 -3.72 -8.47 7.78
N ASN A 103 -4.95 -8.39 8.29
CA ASN A 103 -5.73 -7.16 8.27
C ASN A 103 -5.16 -6.15 9.27
N ALA A 104 -5.18 -4.89 8.86
CA ALA A 104 -4.89 -3.72 9.65
C ALA A 104 -6.05 -2.72 9.63
N ARG A 105 -5.94 -1.72 10.47
CA ARG A 105 -6.86 -0.59 10.67
C ARG A 105 -6.07 0.69 10.81
N ILE A 106 -6.70 1.81 10.44
CA ILE A 106 -6.13 3.14 10.73
C ILE A 106 -6.80 3.69 11.97
N PHE A 107 -5.99 4.09 12.94
CA PHE A 107 -6.42 4.72 14.17
C PHE A 107 -6.00 6.18 14.19
N VAL A 108 -6.79 7.00 14.90
CA VAL A 108 -6.48 8.39 15.22
C VAL A 108 -6.53 8.60 16.73
N SER A 109 -5.63 9.42 17.23
CA SER A 109 -5.60 9.87 18.63
C SER A 109 -4.87 11.20 18.75
N THR A 110 -4.71 11.69 19.97
CA THR A 110 -3.89 12.86 20.31
C THR A 110 -2.78 12.45 21.25
N ASN A 111 -1.61 13.10 21.14
CA ASN A 111 -0.47 12.81 22.02
C ASN A 111 -0.66 13.36 23.44
N GLN A 112 -1.55 14.33 23.61
CA GLN A 112 -1.86 15.01 24.85
C GLN A 112 -3.39 15.20 24.96
N PRO A 113 -3.95 15.30 26.17
CA PRO A 113 -5.38 15.52 26.35
C PRO A 113 -5.86 16.80 25.66
N VAL A 114 -7.00 16.71 24.97
CA VAL A 114 -7.72 17.91 24.52
C VAL A 114 -8.17 18.70 25.76
N PRO A 115 -7.88 20.01 25.85
CA PRO A 115 -8.25 20.83 27.00
C PRO A 115 -9.74 20.77 27.34
N ALA A 116 -10.07 20.80 28.63
CA ALA A 116 -11.45 20.87 29.07
C ALA A 116 -12.12 22.16 28.55
N GLY A 117 -13.31 22.03 27.97
CA GLY A 117 -14.00 23.14 27.31
C GLY A 117 -13.61 23.35 25.84
N MET A 118 -12.84 22.43 25.26
CA MET A 118 -12.60 22.32 23.81
C MET A 118 -13.00 20.93 23.31
N SER A 119 -13.45 20.84 22.07
CA SER A 119 -13.60 19.59 21.35
C SER A 119 -12.91 19.68 19.99
N VAL A 120 -12.23 18.60 19.62
CA VAL A 120 -11.63 18.42 18.30
C VAL A 120 -12.20 17.13 17.74
N ASN A 121 -12.88 17.22 16.61
CA ASN A 121 -13.50 16.07 15.97
C ASN A 121 -12.90 15.89 14.58
N VAL A 122 -12.76 14.63 14.15
CA VAL A 122 -12.36 14.27 12.79
C VAL A 122 -13.38 13.34 12.14
N GLU A 123 -13.63 13.53 10.86
CA GLU A 123 -14.53 12.71 10.06
C GLU A 123 -13.91 12.44 8.69
N ILE A 124 -14.07 11.22 8.17
CA ILE A 124 -13.79 10.95 6.76
C ILE A 124 -15.04 11.27 5.95
N ILE A 125 -14.95 12.25 5.06
CA ILE A 125 -16.10 12.76 4.29
C ILE A 125 -16.14 12.26 2.85
N ALA A 126 -15.00 11.81 2.31
CA ALA A 126 -14.90 11.25 0.97
C ALA A 126 -13.72 10.26 0.86
N THR A 127 -13.79 9.41 -0.16
CA THR A 127 -12.70 8.50 -0.56
C THR A 127 -12.20 8.89 -1.94
N GLY A 128 -10.88 8.82 -2.11
CA GLY A 128 -10.18 9.06 -3.36
C GLY A 128 -10.31 7.89 -4.33
N THR A 129 -9.80 8.08 -5.54
CA THR A 129 -9.83 7.04 -6.60
C THR A 129 -8.45 6.49 -6.95
N GLY A 130 -7.37 7.04 -6.41
CA GLY A 130 -6.02 6.53 -6.66
C GLY A 130 -5.63 5.35 -5.77
N GLY A 131 -4.72 4.52 -6.28
CA GLY A 131 -4.19 3.37 -5.57
C GLY A 131 -5.12 2.15 -5.54
N ASP A 132 -4.82 1.21 -4.65
CA ASP A 132 -5.57 -0.01 -4.40
C ASP A 132 -5.80 -0.14 -2.89
N PHE A 133 -7.00 0.21 -2.45
CA PHE A 133 -7.41 0.18 -1.05
C PHE A 133 -8.93 0.03 -0.92
N PRO A 134 -9.45 -0.53 0.19
CA PRO A 134 -10.89 -0.64 0.38
C PRO A 134 -11.51 0.69 0.80
N SER A 135 -12.68 1.00 0.24
CA SER A 135 -13.51 2.12 0.68
C SER A 135 -14.36 1.71 1.90
N ASN A 136 -13.74 1.61 3.08
CA ASN A 136 -14.39 1.23 4.33
C ASN A 136 -14.04 2.15 5.53
N PRO A 137 -14.16 3.49 5.37
CA PRO A 137 -13.98 4.39 6.49
C PRO A 137 -15.08 4.21 7.54
N ARG A 138 -14.78 4.59 8.79
CA ARG A 138 -15.77 4.76 9.85
C ARG A 138 -16.71 5.90 9.45
N VAL A 139 -18.01 5.65 9.60
CA VAL A 139 -19.05 6.65 9.36
C VAL A 139 -19.19 7.57 10.56
N GLY A 140 -19.22 8.88 10.31
CA GLY A 140 -19.45 9.92 11.30
C GLY A 140 -18.20 10.35 12.07
N GLN A 141 -18.39 11.38 12.89
CA GLN A 141 -17.31 12.05 13.64
C GLN A 141 -16.70 11.16 14.74
N VAL A 142 -15.39 11.27 14.89
CA VAL A 142 -14.61 10.76 16.03
C VAL A 142 -14.22 11.96 16.89
N ASN A 143 -14.56 11.93 18.17
CA ASN A 143 -14.07 12.92 19.13
C ASN A 143 -12.66 12.53 19.57
N LEU A 144 -11.69 13.41 19.34
CA LEU A 144 -10.29 13.12 19.58
C LEU A 144 -9.96 13.18 21.07
N SER A 145 -9.21 12.17 21.52
CA SER A 145 -8.64 12.09 22.86
C SER A 145 -7.31 11.33 22.80
N THR A 146 -6.69 11.08 23.95
CA THR A 146 -5.50 10.22 24.03
C THR A 146 -5.84 8.74 23.83
N THR A 147 -7.13 8.39 23.81
CA THR A 147 -7.59 7.05 23.46
C THR A 147 -7.71 6.94 21.95
N GLU A 148 -7.15 5.86 21.41
CA GLU A 148 -7.19 5.61 19.98
C GLU A 148 -8.56 5.13 19.52
N GLU A 149 -9.01 5.73 18.44
CA GLU A 149 -10.27 5.43 17.79
C GLU A 149 -10.00 4.98 16.35
N VAL A 150 -10.72 3.95 15.90
CA VAL A 150 -10.59 3.45 14.52
C VAL A 150 -11.30 4.42 13.58
N ILE A 151 -10.64 4.81 12.49
CA ILE A 151 -11.23 5.62 11.42
C ILE A 151 -11.31 4.90 10.08
N VAL A 152 -10.53 3.84 9.87
CA VAL A 152 -10.61 2.98 8.69
C VAL A 152 -10.55 1.53 9.15
N TYR A 153 -11.51 0.73 8.72
CA TYR A 153 -11.59 -0.67 9.12
C TYR A 153 -10.82 -1.58 8.17
N ASP A 154 -10.44 -2.76 8.66
CA ASP A 154 -10.07 -3.98 7.95
C ASP A 154 -9.58 -3.82 6.49
N PHE A 155 -8.29 -3.57 6.30
CA PHE A 155 -7.58 -3.68 5.02
C PHE A 155 -6.33 -4.54 5.18
N ALA A 156 -6.03 -5.41 4.21
CA ALA A 156 -4.84 -6.28 4.28
C ALA A 156 -3.59 -5.56 3.77
N ASN A 157 -3.40 -5.53 2.45
CA ASN A 157 -2.39 -4.72 1.81
C ASN A 157 -3.10 -3.65 0.98
N GLY A 158 -2.46 -2.50 0.83
CA GLY A 158 -3.00 -1.44 0.01
C GLY A 158 -2.10 -0.21 -0.02
N TYR A 159 -2.37 0.65 -0.98
CA TYR A 159 -1.75 1.95 -1.07
C TYR A 159 -2.74 2.93 -1.69
N THR A 160 -2.65 4.20 -1.32
CA THR A 160 -3.57 5.23 -1.85
C THR A 160 -2.93 6.07 -2.94
N GLY A 161 -1.58 6.09 -3.01
CA GLY A 161 -0.85 7.09 -3.78
C GLY A 161 -0.51 8.29 -2.88
N ASP A 162 -0.30 9.44 -3.51
CA ASP A 162 0.22 10.67 -2.88
C ASP A 162 -0.58 11.88 -3.37
N GLY A 163 -0.85 12.84 -2.50
CA GLY A 163 -1.59 14.07 -2.79
C GLY A 163 -3.11 13.95 -2.74
N LEU A 164 -3.74 15.00 -3.28
CA LEU A 164 -5.20 15.21 -3.33
C LEU A 164 -5.92 14.10 -4.12
N ASN A 165 -7.15 13.80 -3.74
CA ASN A 165 -8.04 12.80 -4.37
C ASN A 165 -7.54 11.35 -4.27
N ASN A 166 -6.59 11.11 -3.36
CA ASN A 166 -6.07 9.80 -3.02
C ASN A 166 -6.40 9.50 -1.55
N GLY A 167 -6.76 8.24 -1.24
CA GLY A 167 -7.00 7.84 0.14
C GLY A 167 -8.31 8.37 0.72
N TYR A 168 -8.26 9.03 1.88
CA TYR A 168 -9.44 9.46 2.63
C TYR A 168 -9.41 10.96 2.92
N GLN A 169 -10.43 11.70 2.47
CA GLN A 169 -10.56 13.13 2.78
C GLN A 169 -11.01 13.31 4.23
N LEU A 170 -10.23 14.07 5.00
CA LEU A 170 -10.48 14.37 6.40
C LEU A 170 -11.16 15.73 6.53
N LYS A 171 -12.19 15.79 7.39
CA LYS A 171 -12.78 17.03 7.88
C LYS A 171 -12.54 17.13 9.39
N TYR A 172 -11.92 18.22 9.82
CA TYR A 172 -11.83 18.56 11.24
C TYR A 172 -12.82 19.64 11.62
N THR A 173 -13.46 19.43 12.78
CA THR A 173 -14.35 20.42 13.41
C THR A 173 -13.81 20.72 14.80
N ILE A 174 -13.52 22.00 15.06
CA ILE A 174 -12.97 22.46 16.35
C ILE A 174 -13.98 23.40 17.00
N ASP A 175 -14.38 23.09 18.23
CA ASP A 175 -15.21 23.95 19.08
C ASP A 175 -14.47 24.26 20.37
N ASN A 176 -14.31 25.55 20.68
CA ASN A 176 -13.55 26.05 21.83
C ASN A 176 -14.38 27.05 22.66
N PRO A 177 -15.52 26.65 23.25
CA PRO A 177 -16.30 27.52 24.12
C PRO A 177 -15.54 27.92 25.40
N GLY A 178 -14.54 27.14 25.80
CA GLY A 178 -13.70 27.42 26.95
C GLY A 178 -12.68 28.55 26.75
N ALA A 179 -12.49 29.02 25.51
CA ALA A 179 -11.42 29.96 25.15
C ALA A 179 -10.07 29.52 25.74
N VAL A 180 -9.69 28.28 25.46
CA VAL A 180 -8.43 27.67 25.94
C VAL A 180 -7.50 27.39 24.76
N SER A 181 -6.20 27.45 25.00
CA SER A 181 -5.19 27.06 24.01
C SER A 181 -4.92 25.56 24.08
N LEU A 182 -4.60 24.97 22.94
CA LEU A 182 -3.94 23.66 22.91
C LEU A 182 -2.58 23.75 23.63
N PRO A 183 -2.15 22.68 24.32
CA PRO A 183 -0.84 22.67 24.95
C PRO A 183 0.28 22.70 23.91
N ASP A 184 1.45 23.20 24.33
CA ASP A 184 2.63 23.20 23.48
C ASP A 184 2.97 21.75 23.04
N GLY A 185 3.24 21.58 21.75
CA GLY A 185 3.52 20.26 21.17
C GLY A 185 2.30 19.34 21.09
N PHE A 186 1.08 19.87 21.10
CA PHE A 186 -0.11 19.08 20.81
C PHE A 186 -0.06 18.55 19.38
N GLU A 187 -0.27 17.24 19.23
CA GLU A 187 -0.23 16.54 17.94
C GLU A 187 -1.42 15.58 17.83
N ILE A 188 -1.93 15.46 16.61
CA ILE A 188 -2.90 14.42 16.23
C ILE A 188 -2.09 13.30 15.55
N ILE A 189 -2.22 12.10 16.08
CA ILE A 189 -1.43 10.93 15.66
C ILE A 189 -2.31 9.99 14.87
N TYR A 190 -1.79 9.56 13.73
CA TYR A 190 -2.34 8.48 12.92
C TYR A 190 -1.43 7.26 13.00
N ARG A 191 -2.01 6.06 13.13
CA ARG A 191 -1.26 4.81 13.05
C ARG A 191 -2.01 3.73 12.29
N ILE A 192 -1.25 2.81 11.71
CA ILE A 192 -1.75 1.57 11.11
C ILE A 192 -1.41 0.41 12.04
N GLN A 193 -2.40 -0.44 12.36
CA GLN A 193 -2.23 -1.65 13.16
C GLN A 193 -3.19 -2.77 12.79
#